data_AF-A0A3D3PL59-F1
#
_entry.id   AF-A0A3D3PL59-F1
#
_cell.length_a   1.000
_cell.length_b   1.000
_cell.length_c   1.000
_cell.angle_alpha   90.00
_cell.angle_beta   90.00
_cell.angle_gamma   90.00
#
_symmetry.space_group_name_H-M   'P 1'
#
loop_
_entity.id
_entity.type
_entity.pdbx_description
1 polymer ?
#
loop_
_entity_poly.entity_id
_entity_poly.type
_entity_poly.pdbx_seq_one_letter_code
_entity_poly.pdbx_strand_id
1 'polypeptide(L)' 'MARIELVDLAHAYKPNPSAAADYALRPMTMQWDDGGAYALLGP' A
#
# COMPACT_ATOMS: atom_id res chain seq x y z
N MET A 1 -0.50 22.78 -1.41
CA MET A 1 0.38 21.76 -0.79
C MET A 1 0.07 20.43 -1.44
N ALA A 2 1.08 19.61 -1.69
CA ALA A 2 0.91 18.33 -2.38
C ALA A 2 0.43 17.24 -1.41
N ARG A 3 -0.32 16.26 -1.92
CA ARG A 3 -0.78 15.08 -1.16
C ARG A 3 -0.66 13.85 -2.04
N ILE A 4 -0.28 12.73 -1.44
CA ILE A 4 -0.33 11.41 -2.07
C ILE A 4 -1.41 10.59 -1.37
N GLU A 5 -2.35 10.06 -2.13
CA GLU A 5 -3.38 9.15 -1.63
C GLU A 5 -3.15 7.76 -2.22
N LEU A 6 -2.91 6.79 -1.33
CA LEU A 6 -2.86 5.38 -1.64
C LEU A 6 -4.27 4.87 -1.34
N VAL A 7 -5.06 4.56 -2.37
CA VAL A 7 -6.45 4.12 -2.22
C VAL A 7 -6.57 2.69 -2.69
N ASP A 8 -6.93 1.79 -1.78
CA ASP A 8 -7.05 0.35 -2.02
C ASP A 8 -5.82 -0.25 -2.74
N LEU A 9 -4.64 0.29 -2.42
CA LEU A 9 -3.39 -0.14 -3.04
C LEU A 9 -3.05 -1.55 -2.53
N ALA A 10 -2.90 -2.48 -3.46
CA ALA A 10 -2.47 -3.85 -3.20
C ALA A 10 -1.53 -4.32 -4.31
N HIS A 11 -0.67 -5.29 -4.00
CA HIS A 11 0.22 -5.88 -4.98
C HIS A 11 0.37 -7.38 -4.76
N ALA A 12 0.26 -8.13 -5.86
CA ALA A 12 0.56 -9.56 -5.94
C ALA A 12 1.49 -9.79 -7.13
N TYR A 13 2.47 -10.68 -7.00
CA TYR A 13 3.34 -11.05 -8.12
C TYR A 13 2.64 -11.93 -9.16
N LYS A 14 1.60 -12.65 -8.74
CA LYS A 14 0.82 -13.55 -9.60
C LYS A 14 -0.48 -12.88 -10.05
N PRO A 15 -0.98 -13.19 -11.25
CA PRO A 15 -2.30 -12.75 -11.68
C PRO A 15 -3.40 -13.40 -10.82
N ASN A 16 -4.52 -12.68 -10.64
CA ASN A 16 -5.72 -13.15 -9.93
C ASN A 16 -5.46 -13.72 -8.52
N PRO A 17 -4.89 -12.93 -7.58
CA PRO A 17 -4.73 -13.37 -6.20
C PRO A 17 -6.10 -13.70 -5.57
N SER A 18 -6.18 -14.80 -4.84
CA SER A 18 -7.44 -15.36 -4.30
C SER A 18 -7.45 -15.41 -2.77
N ALA A 19 -6.29 -15.51 -2.14
CA ALA A 19 -6.11 -15.53 -0.70
C ALA A 19 -5.26 -14.35 -0.23
N ALA A 20 -5.41 -13.96 1.04
CA ALA A 20 -4.61 -12.88 1.64
C ALA A 20 -3.09 -13.13 1.59
N ALA A 21 -2.67 -14.40 1.52
CA ALA A 21 -1.26 -14.79 1.41
C ALA A 21 -0.69 -14.62 -0.02
N ASP A 22 -1.55 -14.45 -1.04
CA ASP A 22 -1.11 -14.21 -2.42
C ASP A 22 -0.61 -12.78 -2.63
N TYR A 23 -0.97 -11.86 -1.72
CA TYR A 23 -0.58 -10.46 -1.75
C TYR A 23 0.76 -10.24 -1.05
N ALA A 24 1.74 -9.72 -1.81
CA ALA A 24 2.99 -9.22 -1.26
C ALA A 24 2.79 -7.89 -0.53
N LEU A 25 1.90 -7.04 -1.07
CA LEU A 25 1.37 -5.87 -0.39
C LEU A 25 -0.13 -6.08 -0.20
N ARG A 26 -0.54 -6.27 1.04
CA ARG A 26 -1.97 -6.39 1.37
C ARG A 26 -2.70 -5.09 1.06
N PRO A 27 -3.99 -5.15 0.70
CA PRO A 27 -4.79 -3.95 0.44
C PRO A 27 -4.69 -2.95 1.59
N MET A 28 -4.34 -1.71 1.27
CA MET A 28 -4.24 -0.63 2.24
C MET A 28 -4.70 0.70 1.65
N THR A 29 -5.20 1.55 2.54
CA THR A 29 -5.53 2.94 2.24
C THR A 29 -4.79 3.85 3.20
N MET A 30 -4.03 4.78 2.64
CA MET A 30 -3.14 5.68 3.38
C MET A 30 -3.04 7.04 2.68
N GLN A 31 -2.79 8.07 3.46
CA GLN A 31 -2.60 9.43 2.98
C GLN A 31 -1.25 9.95 3.46
N TRP A 32 -0.46 10.52 2.54
CA TRP A 32 0.77 11.22 2.86
C TRP A 32 0.61 12.69 2.52
N ASP A 33 0.78 13.53 3.53
CA ASP A 33 0.74 14.99 3.40
C ASP A 33 2.13 15.59 3.14
N ASP A 34 2.14 16.73 2.45
CA ASP A 34 3.31 17.56 2.18
C ASP A 34 4.15 17.80 3.45
N GLY A 35 5.46 17.57 3.35
CA GLY A 35 6.39 17.73 4.48
C GLY A 35 6.31 16.63 5.56
N GLY A 36 5.47 15.61 5.41
CA GLY A 36 5.44 14.46 6.33
C GLY A 36 6.60 13.49 6.10
N ALA A 37 7.09 12.88 7.18
CA ALA A 37 8.09 11.82 7.13
C ALA A 37 7.42 10.47 7.40
N TYR A 38 7.39 9.59 6.39
CA TYR A 38 6.74 8.29 6.45
C TYR A 38 7.76 7.18 6.22
N ALA A 39 7.66 6.09 6.99
CA ALA A 39 8.48 4.90 6.83
C ALA A 39 7.59 3.67 6.62
N LEU A 40 7.98 2.81 5.69
CA LEU A 40 7.38 1.50 5.53
C LEU A 40 8.18 0.50 6.36
N LEU A 41 7.53 -0.04 7.40
CA LEU A 41 8.13 -1.00 8.32
C LEU A 41 7.49 -2.36 8.12
N GLY A 42 8.32 -3.39 8.00
CA GLY A 42 7.93 -4.79 7.97
C GLY A 42 8.61 -5.57 9.10
N PRO A 43 8.09 -6.76 9.44
CA PRO A 43 8.82 -7.73 10.26
C PRO A 43 10.14 -8.17 9.60
#